data_AF-R7NHR3-F1
#
_entry.id   AF-R7NHR3-F1
#
_cell.length_a   1.000
_cell.length_b   1.000
_cell.length_c   1.000
_cell.angle_alpha   90.00
_cell.angle_beta   90.00
_cell.angle_gamma   90.00
#
_symmetry.space_group_name_H-M   'P 1'
#
loop_
_entity.id
_entity.type
_entity.pdbx_description
1 polymer ?
#
loop_
_entity_poly.entity_id
_entity_poly.type
_entity_poly.pdbx_seq_one_letter_code
_entity_poly.pdbx_strand_id
1 'polypeptide(L)'
;MLDIFNNKIAFLKIKPKLGFLIVIFIIVILLTLVSYMNKVEVYDHYQAKGIVSCTNICTITTAIPTNLDFSLITINNKNLKYEIIKKELKANEQNYTTYYEMVLSTSNNLNNNEIVDLNFYYNKQRIITKIKNKMF
;
A
#
# COMPACT_ATOMS: atom_id res chain seq x y z
N MET A 1 -58.76 -12.20 7.78
CA MET A 1 -57.65 -12.47 8.73
C MET A 1 -57.06 -13.88 8.52
N LEU A 2 -57.90 -14.89 8.23
CA LEU A 2 -57.48 -16.27 7.91
C LEU A 2 -56.58 -16.38 6.65
N ASP A 3 -56.87 -15.62 5.60
CA ASP A 3 -56.10 -15.68 4.34
C ASP A 3 -54.66 -15.17 4.48
N ILE A 4 -54.40 -14.19 5.34
CA ILE A 4 -53.05 -13.68 5.60
C ILE A 4 -52.22 -14.72 6.37
N PHE A 5 -52.84 -15.44 7.31
CA PHE A 5 -52.20 -16.54 8.03
C PHE A 5 -51.92 -17.74 7.12
N ASN A 6 -52.88 -18.10 6.26
CA ASN A 6 -52.70 -19.15 5.25
C ASN A 6 -51.59 -18.78 4.26
N ASN A 7 -51.49 -17.51 3.85
CA ASN A 7 -50.40 -17.05 2.99
C ASN A 7 -49.03 -17.12 3.69
N LYS A 8 -48.94 -16.70 4.97
CA LYS A 8 -47.69 -16.84 5.74
C LYS A 8 -47.23 -18.31 5.85
N ILE A 9 -48.16 -19.23 6.11
CA ILE A 9 -47.87 -20.67 6.19
C ILE A 9 -47.49 -21.24 4.82
N ALA A 10 -48.12 -20.77 3.75
CA ALA A 10 -47.78 -21.14 2.37
C ALA A 10 -46.38 -20.64 1.98
N PHE A 11 -46.02 -19.41 2.33
CA PHE A 11 -44.68 -18.87 2.14
C PHE A 11 -43.60 -19.64 2.90
N LEU A 12 -43.88 -20.08 4.14
CA LEU A 12 -42.97 -20.92 4.93
C LEU A 12 -42.79 -22.34 4.35
N LYS A 13 -43.76 -22.86 3.58
CA LYS A 13 -43.69 -24.17 2.92
C LYS A 13 -43.00 -24.13 1.55
N ILE A 14 -42.80 -22.95 0.97
CA ILE A 14 -42.04 -22.82 -0.29
C ILE A 14 -40.57 -23.11 0.03
N LYS A 15 -40.14 -24.34 -0.28
CA LYS A 15 -38.73 -24.71 -0.19
C LYS A 15 -37.93 -23.72 -1.05
N PRO A 16 -36.91 -23.06 -0.49
CA PRO A 16 -36.08 -22.18 -1.28
C PRO A 16 -35.50 -22.98 -2.43
N LYS A 17 -35.74 -22.52 -3.66
CA LYS A 17 -35.15 -23.15 -4.85
C LYS A 17 -33.63 -23.13 -4.65
N LEU A 18 -32.96 -24.24 -4.92
CA LEU A 18 -31.52 -24.39 -4.72
C LEU A 18 -30.73 -23.22 -5.34
N GLY A 19 -31.18 -22.71 -6.49
CA GLY A 19 -30.61 -21.52 -7.14
C GLY A 19 -30.61 -20.25 -6.29
N PHE A 20 -31.64 -20.01 -5.47
CA PHE A 20 -31.70 -18.84 -4.59
C PHE A 20 -30.66 -18.91 -3.46
N LEU A 21 -30.43 -20.10 -2.90
CA LEU A 21 -29.39 -20.32 -1.89
C LEU A 21 -27.99 -20.11 -2.48
N ILE A 22 -27.76 -20.56 -3.72
CA ILE A 22 -26.49 -20.36 -4.43
C ILE A 22 -26.21 -18.85 -4.64
N VAL A 23 -27.21 -18.07 -5.03
CA VAL A 23 -27.05 -16.61 -5.22
C VAL A 23 -26.69 -15.92 -3.90
N ILE A 24 -27.37 -16.27 -2.80
CA ILE A 24 -27.03 -15.72 -1.46
C ILE A 24 -25.59 -16.08 -1.09
N PHE A 25 -25.17 -17.32 -1.32
CA PHE A 25 -23.82 -17.76 -1.01
C PHE A 25 -22.76 -16.99 -1.81
N ILE A 26 -22.99 -16.74 -3.10
CA ILE A 26 -22.12 -15.92 -3.94
C ILE A 26 -22.01 -14.49 -3.41
N ILE A 27 -23.13 -13.88 -3.00
CA ILE A 27 -23.14 -12.53 -2.43
C ILE A 27 -22.31 -12.48 -1.13
N VAL A 28 -22.45 -13.49 -0.27
CA VAL A 28 -21.65 -13.57 0.98
C VAL A 28 -20.16 -13.68 0.67
N ILE A 29 -19.76 -14.49 -0.31
CA ILE A 29 -18.36 -14.61 -0.75
C ILE A 29 -17.83 -13.27 -1.29
N LEU A 30 -18.63 -12.56 -2.09
CA LEU A 30 -18.25 -11.25 -2.61
C LEU A 30 -18.04 -10.23 -1.48
N LEU A 31 -18.92 -10.22 -0.48
CA LEU A 31 -18.79 -9.33 0.68
C LEU A 31 -17.55 -9.64 1.53
N THR A 32 -17.22 -10.92 1.74
CA THR A 32 -16.00 -11.30 2.47
C THR A 32 -14.73 -10.92 1.72
N LEU A 33 -14.70 -11.11 0.39
CA LEU A 33 -13.60 -10.66 -0.48
C LEU A 33 -13.40 -9.15 -0.41
N VAL A 34 -14.49 -8.36 -0.53
CA VAL A 34 -14.43 -6.90 -0.42
C VAL A 34 -13.94 -6.48 0.97
N SER A 35 -14.45 -7.10 2.03
CA SER A 35 -14.00 -6.81 3.39
C SER A 35 -12.53 -7.16 3.60
N TYR A 36 -12.02 -8.23 2.98
CA TYR A 36 -10.62 -8.61 3.04
C TYR A 36 -9.75 -7.60 2.30
N MET A 37 -10.13 -7.23 1.07
CA MET A 37 -9.41 -6.23 0.27
C MET A 37 -9.32 -4.87 0.95
N ASN A 38 -10.34 -4.47 1.71
CA ASN A 38 -10.31 -3.23 2.49
C ASN A 38 -9.33 -3.25 3.67
N LYS A 39 -8.96 -4.43 4.19
CA LYS A 39 -7.98 -4.55 5.29
C LYS A 39 -6.55 -4.60 4.80
N VAL A 40 -6.31 -5.05 3.58
CA VAL A 40 -4.96 -5.17 3.02
C VAL A 40 -4.53 -3.80 2.51
N GLU A 41 -3.62 -3.16 3.24
CA GLU A 41 -3.00 -1.93 2.80
C GLU A 41 -2.00 -2.24 1.67
N VAL A 42 -2.40 -1.97 0.43
CA VAL A 42 -1.54 -2.13 -0.74
C VAL A 42 -0.89 -0.79 -1.05
N TYR A 43 0.42 -0.73 -0.84
CA TYR A 43 1.25 0.43 -1.19
C TYR A 43 1.89 0.20 -2.56
N ASP A 44 1.93 1.25 -3.38
CA ASP A 44 2.95 1.30 -4.44
C ASP A 44 4.31 1.53 -3.79
N HIS A 45 5.37 1.07 -4.43
CA HIS A 45 6.72 1.37 -3.97
C HIS A 45 7.61 1.84 -5.11
N TYR A 46 8.50 2.76 -4.78
CA TYR A 46 9.58 3.22 -5.63
C TYR A 46 10.88 2.64 -5.10
N GLN A 47 11.60 1.90 -5.94
CA GLN A 47 12.87 1.30 -5.58
C GLN A 47 14.00 2.26 -5.93
N ALA A 48 14.88 2.52 -4.97
CA ALA A 48 16.09 3.29 -5.17
C ALA A 48 17.26 2.57 -4.49
N LYS A 49 18.47 2.96 -4.86
CA LYS A 49 19.69 2.53 -4.19
C LYS A 49 20.23 3.68 -3.35
N GLY A 50 20.72 3.35 -2.17
CA GLY A 50 21.41 4.27 -1.27
C GLY A 50 22.85 3.86 -1.08
N ILE A 51 23.74 4.84 -0.94
CA ILE A 51 25.14 4.61 -0.57
C ILE A 51 25.28 4.88 0.93
N VAL A 52 25.85 3.91 1.64
CA VAL A 52 26.12 4.01 3.07
C VAL A 52 27.47 4.70 3.29
N SER A 53 27.48 5.71 4.15
CA SER A 53 28.68 6.35 4.67
C SER A 53 28.66 6.32 6.19
N CYS A 54 29.61 5.59 6.77
CA CYS A 54 29.76 5.45 8.22
C CYS A 54 31.06 6.14 8.65
N THR A 55 30.94 7.34 9.23
CA THR A 55 32.06 8.03 9.91
C THR A 55 31.94 7.85 11.42
N ASN A 56 30.95 8.51 12.04
CA ASN A 56 30.59 8.34 13.46
C ASN A 56 29.18 7.74 13.63
N ILE A 57 28.27 8.12 12.73
CA ILE A 57 26.92 7.59 12.60
C ILE A 57 26.77 7.13 11.15
N CYS A 58 26.15 5.97 10.93
CA CYS A 58 25.92 5.48 9.57
C CYS A 58 24.77 6.27 8.92
N THR A 59 25.08 6.86 7.77
CA THR A 59 24.12 7.61 6.97
C THR A 59 23.96 6.97 5.61
N ILE A 60 22.76 7.04 5.05
CA ILE A 60 22.42 6.52 3.73
C ILE A 60 22.03 7.70 2.86
N THR A 61 22.79 7.92 1.79
CA THR A 61 22.49 8.98 0.82
C THR A 61 21.81 8.38 -0.41
N THR A 62 20.71 8.97 -0.84
CA THR A 62 19.93 8.50 -2.00
C THR A 62 19.26 9.65 -2.73
N ALA A 63 18.85 9.40 -3.98
CA ALA A 63 18.13 10.35 -4.82
C ALA A 63 16.73 9.81 -5.14
N ILE A 64 15.70 10.62 -4.91
CA ILE A 64 14.31 10.28 -5.23
C ILE A 64 13.66 11.33 -6.14
N PRO A 65 12.61 10.97 -6.90
CA PRO A 65 11.82 11.93 -7.66
C PRO A 65 11.17 12.99 -6.75
N THR A 66 11.03 14.22 -7.26
CA THR A 66 10.44 15.35 -6.51
C THR A 66 8.95 15.22 -6.26
N ASN A 67 8.24 14.51 -7.13
CA ASN A 67 6.81 14.23 -7.01
C ASN A 67 6.50 13.04 -6.10
N LEU A 68 7.51 12.40 -5.51
CA LEU A 68 7.32 11.23 -4.65
C LEU A 68 6.99 11.67 -3.22
N ASP A 69 5.72 11.53 -2.83
CA ASP A 69 5.28 11.67 -1.45
C ASP A 69 5.12 10.28 -0.82
N PHE A 70 6.05 9.92 0.07
CA PHE A 70 6.16 8.58 0.64
C PHE A 70 5.77 8.58 2.12
N SER A 71 5.12 7.50 2.56
CA SER A 71 4.72 7.31 3.95
C SER A 71 5.70 6.46 4.75
N LEU A 72 6.40 5.53 4.08
CA LEU A 72 7.26 4.56 4.75
C LEU A 72 8.45 4.21 3.86
N ILE A 73 9.63 4.03 4.46
CA ILE A 73 10.83 3.57 3.79
C ILE A 73 11.26 2.22 4.41
N THR A 74 11.55 1.23 3.58
CA THR A 74 12.27 0.02 4.03
C THR A 74 13.66 -0.03 3.45
N ILE A 75 14.62 -0.49 4.25
CA ILE A 75 16.02 -0.63 3.89
C ILE A 75 16.33 -2.13 3.82
N ASN A 76 16.82 -2.63 2.68
CA ASN A 76 17.07 -4.05 2.41
C ASN A 76 15.86 -4.95 2.77
N ASN A 77 14.65 -4.51 2.39
CA ASN A 77 13.36 -5.15 2.71
C ASN A 77 13.08 -5.32 4.21
N LYS A 78 13.76 -4.59 5.08
CA LYS A 78 13.54 -4.59 6.53
C LYS A 78 12.99 -3.24 7.00
N ASN A 79 12.10 -3.30 8.00
CA ASN A 79 11.63 -2.12 8.73
C ASN A 79 12.72 -1.72 9.74
N LEU A 80 13.69 -0.93 9.26
CA LEU A 80 14.73 -0.38 10.12
C LEU A 80 14.31 1.00 10.63
N LYS A 81 14.71 1.35 11.84
CA LYS A 81 14.56 2.73 12.32
C LYS A 81 15.51 3.62 11.53
N TYR A 82 14.96 4.71 11.02
CA TYR A 82 15.69 5.74 10.32
C TYR A 82 15.21 7.12 10.75
N GLU A 83 16.08 8.10 10.58
CA GLU A 83 15.76 9.51 10.75
C GLU A 83 16.18 10.26 9.48
N ILE A 84 15.32 11.12 8.95
CA ILE A 84 15.67 11.94 7.78
C ILE A 84 16.45 13.15 8.29
N ILE A 85 17.77 13.14 8.11
CA ILE A 85 18.63 14.24 8.53
C ILE A 85 18.52 15.40 7.52
N LYS A 86 18.39 15.05 6.24
CA LYS A 86 18.48 16.00 5.14
C LYS A 86 17.58 15.61 3.99
N LYS A 87 16.88 16.58 3.41
CA LYS A 87 16.13 16.47 2.16
C LYS A 87 16.30 17.77 1.38
N GLU A 88 17.11 17.76 0.33
CA GLU A 88 17.42 18.93 -0.49
C GLU A 88 16.99 18.73 -1.94
N LEU A 89 16.38 19.76 -2.52
CA LEU A 89 16.04 19.79 -3.93
C LEU A 89 17.32 20.05 -4.75
N LYS A 90 17.64 19.15 -5.67
CA LYS A 90 18.73 19.31 -6.63
C LYS A 90 18.18 19.26 -8.05
N ALA A 91 18.87 19.92 -8.96
CA ALA A 91 18.59 19.87 -10.39
C ALA A 91 19.68 19.03 -11.06
N ASN A 92 19.26 18.10 -11.92
CA ASN A 92 20.18 17.46 -12.85
C ASN A 92 20.28 18.35 -14.09
N GLU A 93 21.41 19.05 -14.23
CA GLU A 93 21.67 19.97 -15.34
C GLU A 93 21.71 19.28 -16.70
N GLN A 94 21.99 17.97 -16.75
CA GLN A 94 22.07 17.20 -17.99
C GLN A 94 20.68 16.88 -18.57
N ASN A 95 19.73 16.58 -17.69
CA ASN A 95 18.39 16.11 -18.08
C ASN A 95 17.29 17.15 -17.80
N TYR A 96 17.64 18.30 -17.22
CA TYR A 96 16.70 19.35 -16.79
C TYR A 96 15.59 18.84 -15.86
N THR A 97 15.86 17.77 -15.11
CA THR A 97 14.93 17.17 -14.15
C THR A 97 15.36 17.49 -12.73
N THR A 98 14.40 17.72 -11.84
CA THR A 98 14.66 17.90 -10.41
C THR A 98 14.53 16.59 -9.65
N TYR A 99 15.33 16.43 -8.60
CA TYR A 99 15.29 15.29 -7.68
C TYR A 99 15.52 15.77 -6.25
N TYR A 100 15.04 15.01 -5.26
CA TYR A 100 15.44 15.22 -3.88
C TYR A 100 16.64 14.33 -3.56
N GLU A 101 17.74 14.94 -3.13
CA GLU A 101 18.79 14.23 -2.41
C GLU A 101 18.37 14.11 -0.95
N MET A 102 18.34 12.88 -0.45
CA MET A 102 18.01 12.58 0.93
C MET A 102 19.14 11.87 1.64
N VAL A 103 19.34 12.25 2.89
CA VAL A 103 20.29 11.60 3.81
C VAL A 103 19.51 11.05 5.00
N LEU A 104 19.57 9.73 5.16
CA LEU A 104 18.91 8.99 6.23
C LEU A 104 19.95 8.58 7.27
N SER A 105 19.74 8.93 8.54
CA SER A 105 20.48 8.33 9.65
C SER A 105 19.93 6.95 9.94
N THR A 106 20.80 5.97 10.22
CA THR A 106 20.36 4.68 10.78
C THR A 106 21.24 4.28 11.95
N SER A 107 20.61 3.67 12.96
CA SER A 107 21.28 3.15 14.15
C SER A 107 21.81 1.72 13.98
N ASN A 108 21.65 1.14 12.79
CA ASN A 108 22.01 -0.24 12.53
C ASN A 108 23.46 -0.37 12.04
N ASN A 109 24.06 -1.55 12.32
CA ASN A 109 25.36 -1.93 11.78
C ASN A 109 25.26 -2.16 10.27
N LEU A 110 25.44 -1.09 9.49
CA LEU A 110 25.72 -1.14 8.07
C LEU A 110 27.22 -0.96 7.84
N ASN A 111 27.73 -1.49 6.74
CA ASN A 111 29.15 -1.32 6.41
C ASN A 111 29.37 -0.02 5.63
N ASN A 112 30.53 0.59 5.84
CA ASN A 112 30.91 1.77 5.07
C ASN A 112 31.05 1.43 3.57
N ASN A 113 30.57 2.32 2.70
CA ASN A 113 30.51 2.14 1.24
C ASN A 113 29.62 0.98 0.76
N GLU A 114 28.77 0.43 1.63
CA GLU A 114 27.77 -0.55 1.22
C GLU A 114 26.68 0.14 0.37
N ILE A 115 26.17 -0.58 -0.63
CA ILE A 115 24.98 -0.18 -1.38
C ILE A 115 23.79 -0.90 -0.78
N VAL A 116 22.78 -0.14 -0.37
CA VAL A 116 21.55 -0.67 0.21
C VAL A 116 20.36 -0.38 -0.68
N ASP A 117 19.41 -1.31 -0.71
CA ASP A 117 18.16 -1.14 -1.44
C ASP A 117 17.14 -0.42 -0.56
N LEU A 118 16.53 0.63 -1.11
CA LEU A 118 15.54 1.46 -0.44
C LEU A 118 14.21 1.33 -1.19
N ASN A 119 13.16 0.90 -0.48
CA ASN A 119 11.81 0.95 -1.02
C ASN A 119 11.04 2.07 -0.34
N PHE A 120 10.61 3.04 -1.13
CA PHE A 120 9.75 4.13 -0.70
C PHE A 120 8.32 3.75 -1.00
N TYR A 121 7.54 3.47 0.04
CA TYR A 121 6.13 3.14 -0.10
C TYR A 121 5.30 4.41 -0.15
N TYR A 122 4.50 4.54 -1.19
CA TYR A 122 3.63 5.68 -1.46
C TYR A 122 2.25 5.22 -1.91
N ASN A 123 1.27 6.12 -1.85
CA ASN A 123 -0.09 5.89 -2.37
C ASN A 123 -0.78 4.64 -1.79
N LYS A 124 -1.10 4.69 -0.50
CA LYS A 124 -1.70 3.64 0.33
C LYS A 124 -3.00 3.00 -0.19
N GLN A 125 -3.67 3.57 -1.22
CA GLN A 125 -5.02 3.17 -1.62
C GLN A 125 -5.21 2.98 -3.14
N ARG A 126 -4.18 2.56 -3.87
CA ARG A 126 -4.28 2.47 -5.35
C ARG A 126 -5.43 1.61 -5.87
N ILE A 127 -5.74 0.47 -5.24
CA ILE A 127 -6.80 -0.43 -5.73
C ILE A 127 -8.18 0.20 -5.56
N ILE A 128 -8.49 0.71 -4.36
CA ILE A 128 -9.77 1.36 -4.07
C ILE A 128 -9.93 2.62 -4.93
N THR A 129 -8.89 3.43 -5.06
CA THR A 129 -8.92 4.64 -5.91
C THR A 129 -9.06 4.28 -7.40
N LYS A 130 -8.39 3.24 -7.90
CA LYS A 130 -8.57 2.77 -9.28
C LYS A 130 -9.98 2.23 -9.54
N ILE A 131 -10.57 1.52 -8.58
CA ILE A 131 -11.94 1.03 -8.68
C ILE A 131 -12.91 2.23 -8.70
N LYS A 132 -12.73 3.19 -7.77
CA LYS A 132 -13.53 4.42 -7.72
C LYS A 132 -13.47 5.19 -9.04
N ASN A 133 -12.28 5.42 -9.58
CA ASN A 133 -12.08 6.16 -10.84
C ASN A 133 -12.54 5.41 -12.10
N LYS A 134 -12.86 4.11 -12.00
CA LYS A 134 -13.49 3.35 -13.10
C LYS A 134 -15.01 3.26 -12.98
N MET A 135 -15.56 3.53 -11.79
CA MET A 135 -17.01 3.53 -11.53
C MET A 135 -17.67 4.89 -11.79
N PHE A 136 -16.89 5.99 -11.74
CA PHE A 136 -17.30 7.36 -12.04
C PHE A 136 -16.51 7.89 -13.22
#